data_AF-A0A2V5PQI9-F1
#
_entry.id   AF-A0A2V5PQI9-F1
#
_cell.length_a   1.000
_cell.length_b   1.000
_cell.length_c   1.000
_cell.angle_alpha   90.00
_cell.angle_beta   90.00
_cell.angle_gamma   90.00
#
_symmetry.space_group_name_H-M   'P 1'
#
loop_
_entity.id
_entity.type
_entity.pdbx_description
1 polymer ?
#
loop_
_entity_poly.entity_id
_entity_poly.type
_entity_poly.pdbx_seq_one_letter_code
_entity_poly.pdbx_strand_id
1 'polypeptide(L)'
;MNITKISRSIRRTLWLAVLTGSLICAGALLAGGDDEAIIAGTRKYIAAEGYTAPVKIEVEKIEGDYARVLVTPKDGQTDAATVFLKREKGSWRGLTIGTGWDPDDLAKLHIPKSLRP
;
A
#
# COMPACT_ATOMS: atom_id res chain seq x y z
N MET A 1 -31.18 11.12 -64.09
CA MET A 1 -30.66 12.47 -63.80
C MET A 1 -29.97 12.41 -62.44
N ASN A 2 -28.70 12.84 -62.41
CA ASN A 2 -27.81 13.13 -61.27
C ASN A 2 -27.23 11.99 -60.42
N ILE A 3 -26.16 11.44 -60.99
CA ILE A 3 -24.89 10.99 -60.39
C ILE A 3 -24.29 12.00 -59.38
N THR A 4 -23.79 11.50 -58.23
CA THR A 4 -22.79 12.23 -57.42
C THR A 4 -21.71 11.30 -56.86
N LYS A 5 -20.55 11.38 -57.53
CA LYS A 5 -19.14 11.27 -57.11
C LYS A 5 -18.65 10.25 -56.07
N ILE A 6 -17.80 9.37 -56.60
CA ILE A 6 -16.64 8.70 -56.01
C ILE A 6 -15.68 9.69 -55.33
N SER A 7 -15.09 9.33 -54.18
CA SER A 7 -13.64 9.52 -53.98
C SER A 7 -13.05 8.61 -52.91
N ARG A 8 -11.85 8.14 -53.22
CA ARG A 8 -11.00 7.17 -52.54
C ARG A 8 -10.28 7.82 -51.36
N SER A 9 -10.05 7.09 -50.28
CA SER A 9 -8.77 7.20 -49.56
C SER A 9 -8.57 5.98 -48.65
N ILE A 10 -7.51 5.25 -48.98
CA ILE A 10 -6.97 4.07 -48.31
C ILE A 10 -6.16 4.56 -47.10
N ARG A 11 -5.91 3.62 -46.17
CA ARG A 11 -4.87 3.63 -45.10
C ARG A 11 -5.41 3.99 -43.72
N ARG A 12 -5.83 2.97 -42.98
CA ARG A 12 -5.65 2.95 -41.53
C ARG A 12 -4.84 1.71 -41.15
N THR A 13 -3.54 1.96 -41.06
CA THR A 13 -2.46 1.09 -40.63
C THR A 13 -2.82 0.40 -39.32
N LEU A 14 -2.84 -0.93 -39.36
CA LEU A 14 -3.00 -1.83 -38.24
C LEU A 14 -1.75 -1.74 -37.35
N TRP A 15 -1.87 -1.14 -36.16
CA TRP A 15 -0.79 -1.15 -35.16
C TRP A 15 -0.91 -2.43 -34.33
N LEU A 16 -0.10 -3.45 -34.61
CA LEU A 16 0.21 -4.51 -33.66
C LEU A 16 1.21 -3.94 -32.65
N ALA A 17 0.73 -3.56 -31.46
CA ALA A 17 1.61 -3.29 -30.32
C ALA A 17 1.94 -4.64 -29.66
N VAL A 18 3.19 -5.08 -29.84
CA VAL A 18 3.79 -6.24 -29.19
C VAL A 18 3.87 -5.96 -27.69
N LEU A 19 3.07 -6.68 -26.89
CA LEU A 19 3.17 -6.75 -25.43
C LEU A 19 4.36 -7.66 -25.07
N THR A 20 5.58 -7.12 -25.11
CA THR A 20 6.72 -7.74 -24.46
C THR A 20 6.62 -7.50 -22.96
N GLY A 21 6.28 -8.58 -22.24
CA GLY A 21 6.34 -8.63 -20.79
C GLY A 21 7.73 -8.29 -20.28
N SER A 22 7.76 -7.39 -19.31
CA SER A 22 8.86 -7.27 -18.37
C SER A 22 8.26 -6.73 -17.08
N LEU A 23 7.67 -7.63 -16.29
CA LEU A 23 7.32 -7.35 -14.91
C LEU A 23 8.63 -7.36 -14.13
N ILE A 24 9.39 -6.28 -14.26
CA ILE A 24 10.61 -6.05 -13.50
C ILE A 24 10.19 -5.92 -12.04
N CYS A 25 10.54 -6.90 -11.22
CA CYS A 25 10.46 -6.82 -9.78
C CYS A 25 11.30 -5.64 -9.29
N ALA A 26 10.69 -4.46 -9.21
CA ALA A 26 11.24 -3.26 -8.58
C ALA A 26 11.18 -3.38 -7.04
N GLY A 27 11.62 -4.52 -6.50
CA GLY A 27 11.43 -4.84 -5.08
C GLY A 27 12.56 -4.41 -4.15
N ALA A 28 13.70 -3.93 -4.66
CA ALA A 28 14.93 -3.85 -3.86
C ALA A 28 15.55 -2.45 -3.70
N LEU A 29 14.96 -1.38 -4.25
CA LEU A 29 15.54 -0.02 -4.21
C LEU A 29 14.81 0.99 -3.33
N LEU A 30 13.75 0.59 -2.62
CA LEU A 30 12.87 1.50 -1.88
C LEU A 30 12.93 1.36 -0.36
N ALA A 31 13.94 0.68 0.22
CA ALA A 31 13.95 0.45 1.67
C ALA A 31 13.89 1.75 2.51
N GLY A 32 14.54 2.84 2.08
CA GLY A 32 14.40 4.14 2.74
C GLY A 32 13.04 4.78 2.50
N GLY A 33 12.66 4.95 1.22
CA GLY A 33 11.40 5.61 0.84
C GLY A 33 10.13 4.88 1.30
N ASP A 34 10.20 3.56 1.47
CA ASP A 34 9.11 2.76 1.96
C ASP A 34 8.83 3.05 3.45
N ASP A 35 9.87 3.21 4.26
CA ASP A 35 9.72 3.54 5.69
C ASP A 35 9.04 4.91 5.87
N GLU A 36 9.45 5.94 5.13
CA GLU A 36 8.78 7.24 5.21
C GLU A 36 7.32 7.18 4.75
N ALA A 37 7.02 6.43 3.68
CA ALA A 37 5.66 6.25 3.19
C ALA A 37 4.78 5.45 4.19
N ILE A 38 5.36 4.44 4.84
CA ILE A 38 4.71 3.66 5.91
C ILE A 38 4.45 4.54 7.11
N ILE A 39 5.41 5.36 7.54
CA ILE A 39 5.26 6.30 8.66
C ILE A 39 4.14 7.30 8.34
N ALA A 40 4.11 7.85 7.13
CA ALA A 40 3.05 8.75 6.70
C ALA A 40 1.66 8.07 6.69
N GLY A 41 1.59 6.84 6.16
CA GLY A 41 0.37 6.03 6.18
C GLY A 41 -0.11 5.72 7.60
N THR A 42 0.83 5.41 8.50
CA THR A 42 0.55 5.14 9.92
C THR A 42 -0.01 6.37 10.60
N ARG A 43 0.62 7.54 10.44
CA ARG A 43 0.12 8.82 10.98
C ARG A 43 -1.30 9.12 10.51
N LYS A 44 -1.55 8.94 9.21
CA LYS A 44 -2.89 9.15 8.64
C LYS A 44 -3.92 8.19 9.24
N TYR A 45 -3.56 6.92 9.39
CA TYR A 45 -4.45 5.91 9.96
C TYR A 45 -4.78 6.19 11.43
N ILE A 46 -3.77 6.38 12.28
CA ILE A 46 -4.01 6.60 13.71
C ILE A 46 -4.75 7.92 13.99
N ALA A 47 -4.52 8.96 13.18
CA ALA A 47 -5.28 10.20 13.28
C ALA A 47 -6.76 10.00 12.92
N ALA A 48 -7.05 9.14 11.93
CA ALA A 48 -8.42 8.78 11.58
C ALA A 48 -9.11 7.93 12.67
N GLU A 49 -8.35 7.14 13.42
CA GLU A 49 -8.81 6.38 14.60
C GLU A 49 -8.91 7.26 15.86
N GLY A 50 -8.59 8.56 15.79
CA GLY A 50 -8.71 9.52 16.90
C GLY A 50 -7.45 9.68 17.77
N TYR A 51 -6.35 9.02 17.43
CA TYR A 51 -5.06 9.23 18.11
C TYR A 51 -4.42 10.53 17.63
N THR A 52 -4.56 11.58 18.43
CA THR A 52 -4.01 12.92 18.14
C THR A 52 -2.74 13.22 18.94
N ALA A 53 -2.41 12.39 19.92
CA ALA A 53 -1.24 12.57 20.77
C ALA A 53 0.07 12.37 19.98
N PRO A 54 1.17 13.03 20.37
CA PRO A 54 2.48 12.79 19.78
C PRO A 54 2.93 11.35 20.03
N VAL A 55 3.28 10.64 18.95
CA VAL A 55 3.77 9.26 19.00
C VAL A 55 5.17 9.13 18.39
N LYS A 56 5.93 8.15 18.85
CA LYS A 56 7.06 7.56 18.14
C LYS A 56 6.52 6.44 17.24
N ILE A 57 6.96 6.38 16.00
CA ILE A 57 6.55 5.37 15.02
C ILE A 57 7.82 4.64 14.56
N GLU A 58 7.79 3.32 14.62
CA GLU A 58 8.93 2.46 14.27
C GLU A 58 8.44 1.34 13.36
N VAL A 59 8.99 1.25 12.14
CA VAL A 59 8.67 0.18 11.21
C VAL A 59 9.45 -1.06 11.64
N GLU A 60 8.77 -2.07 12.17
CA GLU A 60 9.43 -3.27 12.71
C GLU A 60 9.76 -4.26 11.61
N LYS A 61 8.83 -4.45 10.67
CA LYS A 61 8.98 -5.43 9.59
C LYS A 61 8.08 -5.16 8.40
N ILE A 62 8.61 -5.42 7.21
CA ILE A 62 7.90 -5.33 5.93
C ILE A 62 7.95 -6.72 5.27
N GLU A 63 6.81 -7.19 4.78
CA GLU A 63 6.72 -8.42 3.98
C GLU A 63 5.80 -8.18 2.79
N GLY A 64 6.40 -8.05 1.60
CA GLY A 64 5.67 -7.72 0.37
C GLY A 64 4.90 -6.41 0.52
N ASP A 65 3.59 -6.48 0.35
CA ASP A 65 2.68 -5.34 0.48
C ASP A 65 2.17 -5.11 1.91
N TYR A 66 2.76 -5.72 2.93
CA TYR A 66 2.34 -5.55 4.32
C TYR A 66 3.47 -5.01 5.19
N ALA A 67 3.10 -4.20 6.19
CA ALA A 67 4.03 -3.67 7.17
C ALA A 67 3.46 -3.83 8.59
N ARG A 68 4.35 -4.14 9.52
CA ARG A 68 4.12 -4.11 10.97
C ARG A 68 4.85 -2.90 11.54
N VAL A 69 4.14 -2.08 12.27
CA VAL A 69 4.66 -0.82 12.81
C VAL A 69 4.33 -0.72 14.29
N LEU A 70 5.33 -0.40 15.10
CA LEU A 70 5.15 -0.09 16.51
C LEU A 70 4.88 1.41 16.68
N VAL A 71 3.83 1.74 17.42
CA VAL A 71 3.44 3.12 17.75
C VAL A 71 3.51 3.27 19.27
N THR A 72 4.39 4.16 19.73
CA THR A 72 4.59 4.42 21.17
C THR A 72 4.18 5.86 21.50
N PRO A 73 3.18 6.07 22.37
CA PRO A 73 2.82 7.38 22.89
C PRO A 73 4.02 8.05 23.59
N LYS A 74 4.28 9.33 23.31
CA LYS A 74 5.40 10.06 23.94
C LYS A 74 5.08 10.54 25.35
N ASP A 75 3.81 10.64 25.70
CA ASP A 75 3.34 11.08 27.01
C ASP A 75 3.34 9.97 28.07
N GLY A 76 3.55 8.71 27.64
CA GLY A 76 3.58 7.54 28.52
C GLY A 76 2.24 7.21 29.18
N GLN A 77 1.13 7.82 28.73
CA GLN A 77 -0.19 7.59 29.33
C GLN A 77 -0.87 6.31 28.85
N THR A 78 -0.43 5.80 27.71
CA THR A 78 -0.98 4.58 27.09
C THR A 78 0.15 3.66 26.62
N ASP A 79 -0.15 2.38 26.54
CA ASP A 79 0.80 1.36 26.09
C ASP A 79 1.15 1.53 24.61
N ALA A 80 2.30 0.98 24.21
CA ALA A 80 2.66 0.90 22.80
C ALA A 80 1.70 -0.05 22.06
N ALA A 81 1.27 0.36 20.87
CA ALA A 81 0.36 -0.42 20.02
C ALA A 81 1.06 -0.83 18.73
N THR A 82 0.68 -1.99 18.19
CA THR A 82 1.09 -2.40 16.85
C THR A 82 0.03 -1.95 15.83
N VAL A 83 0.49 -1.45 14.69
CA VAL A 83 -0.33 -1.09 13.53
C VAL A 83 0.08 -1.97 12.36
N PHE A 84 -0.89 -2.60 11.71
CA PHE A 84 -0.68 -3.30 10.46
C PHE A 84 -1.14 -2.42 9.29
N LEU A 85 -0.29 -2.31 8.26
CA LEU A 85 -0.61 -1.59 7.03
C LEU A 85 -0.52 -2.51 5.83
N LYS A 86 -1.26 -2.16 4.78
CA LYS A 86 -1.19 -2.76 3.46
C LYS A 86 -0.93 -1.72 2.39
N ARG A 87 -0.04 -2.02 1.45
CA ARG A 87 0.21 -1.22 0.26
C ARG A 87 -0.89 -1.48 -0.76
N GLU A 88 -1.59 -0.43 -1.15
CA GLU A 88 -2.62 -0.43 -2.18
C GLU A 88 -2.35 0.72 -3.15
N LYS A 89 -2.16 0.41 -4.43
CA LYS A 89 -1.89 1.41 -5.49
C LYS A 89 -0.74 2.38 -5.14
N GLY A 90 0.32 1.87 -4.52
CA GLY A 90 1.49 2.66 -4.11
C GLY A 90 1.31 3.52 -2.85
N SER A 91 0.19 3.38 -2.13
CA SER A 91 -0.05 4.04 -0.85
C SER A 91 -0.22 3.03 0.28
N TRP A 92 0.26 3.35 1.48
CA TRP A 92 0.09 2.50 2.66
C TRP A 92 -1.20 2.86 3.41
N ARG A 93 -2.13 1.90 3.52
CA ARG A 93 -3.40 2.01 4.24
C ARG A 93 -3.35 1.16 5.49
N GLY A 94 -3.71 1.74 6.63
CA GLY A 94 -3.86 0.97 7.88
C GLY A 94 -5.01 -0.03 7.80
N LEU A 95 -4.80 -1.20 8.38
CA LEU A 95 -5.77 -2.29 8.46
C LEU A 95 -6.35 -2.43 9.86
N THR A 96 -5.49 -2.37 10.89
CA THR A 96 -5.87 -2.53 12.29
C THR A 96 -4.78 -1.96 13.21
N ILE A 97 -5.17 -1.55 14.41
CA ILE A 97 -4.30 -1.10 15.51
C ILE A 97 -4.73 -1.81 16.80
N GLY A 98 -3.77 -2.19 17.63
CA GLY A 98 -4.05 -2.82 18.92
C GLY A 98 -2.81 -3.35 19.62
N THR A 99 -3.03 -3.96 20.78
CA THR A 99 -2.00 -4.63 21.58
C THR A 99 -2.09 -6.17 21.50
N GLY A 100 -3.14 -6.69 20.88
CA GLY A 100 -3.37 -8.13 20.70
C GLY A 100 -4.48 -8.41 19.70
N TRP A 101 -4.43 -9.59 19.10
CA TRP A 101 -5.40 -10.08 18.12
C TRP A 101 -5.58 -11.59 18.24
N ASP A 102 -6.76 -12.07 17.90
CA ASP A 102 -6.95 -13.47 17.57
C ASP A 102 -6.26 -13.79 16.24
N PRO A 103 -5.55 -14.94 16.12
CA PRO A 103 -4.85 -15.31 14.88
C PRO A 103 -5.75 -15.35 13.64
N ASP A 104 -7.03 -15.69 13.84
CA ASP A 104 -8.04 -15.75 12.78
C ASP A 104 -8.41 -14.37 12.24
N ASP A 105 -8.39 -13.33 13.08
CA ASP A 105 -8.68 -11.97 12.65
C ASP A 105 -7.55 -11.41 11.79
N LEU A 106 -6.29 -11.67 12.17
CA LEU A 106 -5.14 -11.35 11.33
C LEU A 106 -5.14 -12.15 10.01
N ALA A 107 -5.66 -13.39 10.03
CA ALA A 107 -5.80 -14.20 8.84
C ALA A 107 -6.88 -13.68 7.88
N LYS A 108 -8.04 -13.23 8.38
CA LYS A 108 -9.10 -12.58 7.58
C LYS A 108 -8.61 -11.31 6.89
N LEU A 109 -7.67 -10.59 7.53
CA LEU A 109 -6.99 -9.43 6.95
C LEU A 109 -5.86 -9.80 5.98
N HIS A 110 -5.62 -11.10 5.77
CA HIS A 110 -4.55 -11.65 4.94
C HIS A 110 -3.14 -11.19 5.36
N ILE A 111 -2.95 -10.83 6.64
CA ILE A 111 -1.65 -10.41 7.16
C ILE A 111 -0.70 -11.62 7.16
N PRO A 112 0.49 -11.54 6.57
CA PRO A 112 1.45 -12.64 6.55
C PRO A 112 1.79 -13.15 7.94
N LYS A 113 1.93 -14.48 8.10
CA LYS A 113 2.25 -15.10 9.40
C LYS A 113 3.54 -14.56 10.01
N SER A 114 4.51 -14.16 9.19
CA SER A 114 5.80 -13.67 9.67
C SER A 114 5.76 -12.26 10.26
N LEU A 115 4.66 -11.52 10.06
CA LEU A 115 4.41 -10.22 10.68
C LEU A 115 3.58 -10.32 11.98
N ARG A 116 2.97 -11.48 12.25
CA ARG A 116 2.09 -11.65 13.41
C ARG A 116 2.94 -11.76 14.70
N PRO A 117 2.43 -11.29 15.85
CA PRO A 117 3.06 -11.54 17.15
C PRO A 117 3.15 -13.03 17.48
#